data_AF-A0A1Q2MDI9-F1
#
_entry.id   AF-A0A1Q2MDI9-F1
#
_cell.length_a   1.000
_cell.length_b   1.000
_cell.length_c   1.000
_cell.angle_alpha   90.00
_cell.angle_beta   90.00
_cell.angle_gamma   90.00
#
_symmetry.space_group_name_H-M   'P 1'
#
loop_
_entity.id
_entity.type
_entity.pdbx_description
1 polymer ?
#
loop_
_entity_poly.entity_id
_entity_poly.type
_entity_poly.pdbx_seq_one_letter_code
_entity_poly.pdbx_strand_id
1 'polypeptide(L)'
;MSPLTANFKIFYQRWGLYFWYLIVLAQVPASLQLVLGSKTDPKMLGIPMIISLLTGLIVGSLQKEISCRPVTYCLPRQSKIPRKIIFLAGFIVSLAITLIGYRVLSRVTTPDAAVHIFAVIAYFVLGLSIYMFSSQFAFFADEAPNWFGFVWALMFLLAFFGGFEFVIKMILTSPLAIIIPGAAYCVYVWHFTGSHKLRASLCGKDTGSMFGRWNPEKVQRARLSQIAKKAGKRGIEAGPLEKKALRAMYSRPFDSPVRAGIGALYAALGNIFCLGFMRLTGPLLLIMIIYGYTLGNVSSYPGGPKGVFVGIIYVLPLFGAMMWKLPVHPTLYIPHGRREKFIATLFAAAAITVFATIFLGLISLAANVAQPYMPHISMPNYPGETLEFMAPPMRMLYLTPMLMPVGFTLSILFTNRQAPQMILGLAVMTAIFVSNLIMSSHYKLIIPVAGFPLFWAIMVLSARWRCTRSNLVTNSGS
;
A
#
# COMPACT_ATOMS: atom_id res chain seq x y z
N MET A 1 -22.24 25.32 -18.50
CA MET A 1 -21.00 24.95 -17.77
C MET A 1 -20.07 24.24 -18.75
N SER A 2 -18.80 24.65 -18.85
CA SER A 2 -17.86 23.91 -19.69
C SER A 2 -17.52 22.57 -19.01
N PRO A 3 -17.14 21.52 -19.76
CA PRO A 3 -16.69 20.25 -19.19
C PRO A 3 -15.55 20.43 -18.17
N LEU A 4 -14.75 21.48 -18.38
CA LEU A 4 -13.69 21.90 -17.47
C LEU A 4 -14.26 22.39 -16.13
N THR A 5 -15.30 23.24 -16.13
CA THR A 5 -15.92 23.77 -14.89
C THR A 5 -16.59 22.66 -14.07
N ALA A 6 -17.25 21.71 -14.73
CA ALA A 6 -17.82 20.54 -14.06
C ALA A 6 -16.72 19.68 -13.42
N ASN A 7 -15.63 19.42 -14.14
CA ASN A 7 -14.47 18.69 -13.63
C ASN A 7 -13.79 19.42 -12.46
N PHE A 8 -13.69 20.75 -12.49
CA PHE A 8 -13.14 21.54 -11.38
C PHE A 8 -14.04 21.56 -10.15
N LYS A 9 -15.37 21.64 -10.31
CA LYS A 9 -16.29 21.55 -9.16
C LYS A 9 -16.15 20.20 -8.45
N ILE A 10 -15.97 19.13 -9.22
CA ILE A 10 -15.70 17.78 -8.71
C ILE A 10 -14.32 17.70 -8.03
N PHE A 11 -13.36 18.52 -8.46
CA PHE A 11 -12.00 18.59 -7.94
C PHE A 11 -11.96 19.26 -6.56
N TYR A 12 -12.58 20.43 -6.41
CA TYR A 12 -12.56 21.22 -5.18
C TYR A 12 -13.35 20.60 -4.01
N GLN A 13 -14.36 19.78 -4.29
CA GLN A 13 -15.22 19.20 -3.24
C GLN A 13 -14.61 17.98 -2.54
N ARG A 14 -13.35 17.61 -2.82
CA ARG A 14 -12.75 16.35 -2.35
C ARG A 14 -11.73 16.54 -1.25
N TRP A 15 -12.18 16.32 -0.02
CA TRP A 15 -11.34 16.28 1.18
C TRP A 15 -10.09 15.38 1.07
N GLY A 16 -10.21 14.22 0.42
CA GLY A 16 -9.07 13.31 0.23
C GLY A 16 -7.93 13.95 -0.59
N LEU A 17 -8.23 14.88 -1.48
CA LEU A 17 -7.25 15.53 -2.35
C LEU A 17 -6.39 16.55 -1.57
N TYR A 18 -6.96 17.21 -0.56
CA TYR A 18 -6.23 18.08 0.37
C TYR A 18 -5.21 17.32 1.23
N PHE A 19 -5.56 16.11 1.69
CA PHE A 19 -4.61 15.24 2.40
C PHE A 19 -3.40 14.89 1.53
N TRP A 20 -3.65 14.60 0.25
CA TRP A 20 -2.61 14.32 -0.72
C TRP A 20 -1.71 15.53 -1.00
N TYR A 21 -2.28 16.72 -1.10
CA TYR A 21 -1.50 17.95 -1.18
C TYR A 21 -0.64 18.17 0.05
N LEU A 22 -1.15 17.87 1.25
CA LEU A 22 -0.38 17.99 2.48
C LEU A 22 0.81 17.01 2.49
N ILE A 23 0.62 15.77 2.05
CA ILE A 23 1.72 14.80 1.91
C ILE A 23 2.77 15.30 0.92
N VAL A 24 2.36 15.76 -0.27
CA VAL A 24 3.29 16.26 -1.29
C VAL A 24 4.03 17.50 -0.77
N LEU A 25 3.32 18.43 -0.13
CA LEU A 25 3.90 19.64 0.48
C LEU A 25 4.90 19.29 1.57
N ALA A 26 4.64 18.27 2.40
CA ALA A 26 5.56 17.80 3.43
C ALA A 26 6.86 17.20 2.86
N GLN A 27 6.87 16.76 1.60
CA GLN A 27 8.07 16.27 0.90
C GLN A 27 8.89 17.39 0.24
N VAL A 28 8.31 18.59 0.08
CA VAL A 28 9.00 19.74 -0.53
C VAL A 28 10.22 20.17 0.29
N PRO A 29 10.16 20.33 1.64
CA PRO A 29 11.34 20.68 2.43
C PRO A 29 12.50 19.68 2.30
N ALA A 30 12.20 18.37 2.28
CA ALA A 30 13.21 17.33 2.10
C ALA A 30 13.86 17.40 0.71
N SER A 31 13.08 17.74 -0.31
CA SER A 31 13.59 17.96 -1.68
C SER A 31 14.35 19.29 -1.80
N LEU A 32 13.96 20.31 -1.05
CA LEU A 32 14.65 21.60 -1.01
C LEU A 32 16.01 21.48 -0.31
N GLN A 33 16.09 20.68 0.75
CA GLN A 33 17.34 20.37 1.46
C GLN A 33 18.36 19.70 0.53
N LEU A 34 17.91 18.91 -0.44
CA LEU A 34 18.74 18.30 -1.47
C LEU A 34 19.35 19.36 -2.42
N VAL A 35 18.60 20.43 -2.71
CA VAL A 35 19.09 21.55 -3.52
C VAL A 35 20.00 22.48 -2.72
N LEU A 36 19.70 22.75 -1.45
CA LEU A 36 20.39 23.75 -0.62
C LEU A 36 21.54 23.18 0.22
N GLY A 37 21.60 21.86 0.41
CA GLY A 37 22.57 21.20 1.29
C GLY A 37 24.02 21.25 0.78
N SER A 38 24.96 21.48 1.71
CA SER A 38 26.40 21.47 1.43
C SER A 38 26.98 20.07 1.27
N LYS A 39 26.44 19.07 1.99
CA LYS A 39 26.77 17.64 1.85
C LYS A 39 25.66 16.92 1.09
N THR A 40 25.95 16.42 -0.10
CA THR A 40 25.01 15.66 -0.94
C THR A 40 25.34 14.18 -0.89
N ASP A 41 24.58 13.44 -0.09
CA ASP A 41 24.60 11.99 -0.11
C ASP A 41 23.83 11.50 -1.36
N PRO A 42 24.42 10.69 -2.26
CA PRO A 42 23.73 10.15 -3.44
C PRO A 42 22.41 9.47 -3.09
N LYS A 43 22.27 8.89 -1.89
CA LYS A 43 21.01 8.28 -1.40
C LYS A 43 19.81 9.24 -1.46
N MET A 44 20.06 10.56 -1.39
CA MET A 44 19.01 11.57 -1.46
C MET A 44 18.32 11.67 -2.82
N LEU A 45 18.93 11.19 -3.92
CA LEU A 45 18.30 11.13 -5.25
C LEU A 45 17.01 10.29 -5.29
N GLY A 46 16.78 9.45 -4.27
CA GLY A 46 15.52 8.71 -4.12
C GLY A 46 14.32 9.57 -3.71
N ILE A 47 14.55 10.68 -3.00
CA ILE A 47 13.48 11.51 -2.44
C ILE A 47 12.62 12.14 -3.55
N PRO A 48 13.19 12.76 -4.61
CA PRO A 48 12.39 13.28 -5.72
C PRO A 48 11.60 12.20 -6.47
N MET A 49 12.09 10.95 -6.51
CA MET A 49 11.38 9.84 -7.17
C MET A 49 10.09 9.45 -6.43
N ILE A 50 10.05 9.62 -5.11
CA ILE A 50 8.81 9.48 -4.32
C ILE A 50 7.78 10.50 -4.79
N ILE A 51 8.17 11.76 -5.02
CA ILE A 51 7.27 12.80 -5.54
C ILE A 51 6.66 12.36 -6.87
N SER A 52 7.47 11.82 -7.79
CA SER A 52 6.97 11.31 -9.08
C SER A 52 5.87 10.26 -8.88
N LEU A 53 6.11 9.33 -7.96
CA LEU A 53 5.14 8.29 -7.63
C LEU A 53 3.85 8.88 -7.07
N LEU A 54 3.95 9.78 -6.08
CA LEU A 54 2.80 10.42 -5.44
C LEU A 54 1.94 11.16 -6.45
N THR A 55 2.56 11.98 -7.29
CA THR A 55 1.84 12.76 -8.28
C THR A 55 1.20 11.85 -9.32
N GLY A 56 1.85 10.76 -9.74
CA GLY A 56 1.25 9.79 -10.65
C GLY A 56 0.03 9.07 -10.06
N LEU A 57 0.05 8.71 -8.78
CA LEU A 57 -1.13 8.14 -8.09
C LEU A 57 -2.29 9.14 -8.04
N ILE A 58 -2.01 10.40 -7.71
CA ILE A 58 -3.00 11.48 -7.62
C ILE A 58 -3.64 11.71 -8.99
N VAL A 59 -2.82 11.91 -10.03
CA VAL A 59 -3.33 12.18 -11.38
C VAL A 59 -4.03 10.96 -11.95
N GLY A 60 -3.48 9.76 -11.78
CA GLY A 60 -4.10 8.51 -12.26
C GLY A 60 -5.45 8.23 -11.60
N SER A 61 -5.54 8.39 -10.28
CA SER A 61 -6.81 8.18 -9.56
C SER A 61 -7.86 9.24 -9.90
N LEU A 62 -7.44 10.48 -10.16
CA LEU A 62 -8.33 11.54 -10.65
C LEU A 62 -8.87 11.20 -12.05
N GLN A 63 -7.99 10.83 -12.98
CA GLN A 63 -8.36 10.53 -14.36
C GLN A 63 -9.22 9.26 -14.46
N LYS A 64 -8.96 8.26 -13.62
CA LYS A 64 -9.83 7.10 -13.47
C LYS A 64 -11.24 7.52 -13.10
N GLU A 65 -11.38 8.39 -12.11
CA GLU A 65 -12.69 8.79 -11.63
C GLU A 65 -13.48 9.65 -12.63
N ILE A 66 -12.79 10.50 -13.37
CA ILE A 66 -13.36 11.20 -14.52
C ILE A 66 -13.85 10.18 -15.55
N SER A 67 -13.06 9.13 -15.81
CA SER A 67 -13.39 8.07 -16.79
C SER A 67 -14.53 7.14 -16.36
N CYS A 68 -14.83 7.05 -15.06
CA CYS A 68 -15.92 6.20 -14.56
C CYS A 68 -17.30 6.85 -14.71
N ARG A 69 -17.37 8.17 -14.96
CA ARG A 69 -18.64 8.85 -15.13
C ARG A 69 -19.25 8.52 -16.51
N PRO A 70 -20.55 8.22 -16.58
CA PRO A 70 -21.17 7.88 -17.87
C PRO A 70 -21.20 9.07 -18.83
N VAL A 71 -21.39 10.29 -18.32
CA VAL A 71 -21.46 11.52 -19.12
C VAL A 71 -20.14 11.83 -19.83
N THR A 72 -19.00 11.52 -19.22
CA THR A 72 -17.68 11.75 -19.84
C THR A 72 -17.40 10.76 -20.97
N TYR A 73 -17.92 9.54 -20.88
CA TYR A 73 -17.80 8.54 -21.93
C TYR A 73 -18.53 8.95 -23.23
N CYS A 74 -19.71 9.56 -23.11
CA CYS A 74 -20.53 9.97 -24.26
C CYS A 74 -20.00 11.20 -25.01
N LEU A 75 -19.01 11.92 -24.48
CA LEU A 75 -18.51 13.14 -25.10
C LEU A 75 -17.50 12.85 -26.22
N PRO A 76 -17.67 13.42 -27.43
CA PRO A 76 -16.76 13.21 -28.55
C PRO A 76 -15.35 13.69 -28.20
N ARG A 77 -14.33 12.97 -28.71
CA ARG A 77 -12.89 13.24 -28.47
C ARG A 77 -12.39 13.11 -27.01
N GLN A 78 -13.24 12.83 -26.03
CA GLN A 78 -12.78 12.55 -24.66
C GLN A 78 -11.92 11.27 -24.57
N SER A 79 -12.01 10.38 -25.56
CA SER A 79 -11.15 9.19 -25.75
C SER A 79 -9.64 9.49 -25.75
N LYS A 80 -9.22 10.74 -25.96
CA LYS A 80 -7.80 11.13 -26.02
C LYS A 80 -7.35 12.04 -24.87
N ILE A 81 -8.27 12.51 -24.01
CA ILE A 81 -7.96 13.53 -22.99
C ILE A 81 -7.18 12.95 -21.79
N PRO A 82 -7.64 11.87 -21.12
CA PRO A 82 -6.90 11.25 -20.01
C PRO A 82 -5.44 10.92 -20.31
N ARG A 83 -5.15 10.30 -21.46
CA ARG A 83 -3.77 9.97 -21.86
C ARG A 83 -2.88 11.22 -21.93
N LYS A 84 -3.38 12.29 -22.59
CA LYS A 84 -2.64 13.54 -22.78
C LYS A 84 -2.36 14.22 -21.44
N ILE A 85 -3.34 14.25 -20.54
CA ILE A 85 -3.18 14.87 -19.22
C ILE A 85 -2.18 14.09 -18.37
N ILE A 86 -2.30 12.75 -18.32
CA ILE A 86 -1.38 11.90 -17.55
C ILE A 86 0.05 12.10 -18.04
N PHE A 87 0.29 12.01 -19.36
CA PHE A 87 1.63 12.19 -19.90
C PHE A 87 2.18 13.60 -19.72
N LEU A 88 1.38 14.63 -19.98
CA LEU A 88 1.83 16.02 -19.84
C LEU A 88 2.20 16.33 -18.38
N ALA A 89 1.35 15.93 -17.43
CA ALA A 89 1.65 16.09 -16.01
C ALA A 89 2.89 15.27 -15.61
N GLY A 90 3.01 14.02 -16.07
CA GLY A 90 4.19 13.19 -15.83
C GLY A 90 5.47 13.78 -16.39
N PHE A 91 5.42 14.34 -17.59
CA PHE A 91 6.55 15.01 -18.24
C PHE A 91 7.01 16.23 -17.43
N ILE A 92 6.08 17.10 -17.01
CA ILE A 92 6.38 18.29 -16.20
C ILE A 92 6.99 17.89 -14.85
N VAL A 93 6.40 16.90 -14.18
CA VAL A 93 6.88 16.42 -12.87
C VAL A 93 8.27 15.79 -12.99
N SER A 94 8.49 14.97 -14.01
CA SER A 94 9.78 14.32 -14.26
C SER A 94 10.86 15.34 -14.63
N LEU A 95 10.50 16.39 -15.37
CA LEU A 95 11.39 17.50 -15.68
C LEU A 95 11.79 18.25 -14.40
N ALA A 96 10.83 18.61 -13.55
CA ALA A 96 11.11 19.27 -12.27
C ALA A 96 12.00 18.42 -11.36
N ILE A 97 11.73 17.11 -11.28
CA ILE A 97 12.55 16.16 -10.51
C ILE A 97 13.97 16.06 -11.08
N THR A 98 14.10 16.03 -12.40
CA THR A 98 15.40 15.97 -13.06
C THR A 98 16.21 17.24 -12.82
N LEU A 99 15.57 18.41 -12.83
CA LEU A 99 16.22 19.68 -12.48
C LEU A 99 16.72 19.68 -11.02
N ILE A 100 15.93 19.15 -10.09
CA ILE A 100 16.33 19.00 -8.68
C ILE A 100 17.50 18.01 -8.55
N GLY A 101 17.42 16.86 -9.24
CA GLY A 101 18.43 15.81 -9.22
C GLY A 101 19.73 16.16 -9.95
N TYR A 102 19.67 17.05 -10.94
CA TYR A 102 20.81 17.46 -11.77
C TYR A 102 22.00 17.92 -10.93
N ARG A 103 21.76 18.71 -9.88
CA ARG A 103 22.81 19.21 -8.97
C ARG A 103 23.55 18.09 -8.23
N VAL A 104 22.87 16.99 -7.93
CA VAL A 104 23.49 15.83 -7.27
C VAL A 104 24.16 14.94 -8.29
N LEU A 105 23.51 14.69 -9.43
CA LEU A 105 24.11 13.94 -10.54
C LEU A 105 25.42 14.57 -10.99
N SER A 106 25.50 15.89 -11.15
CA SER A 106 26.71 16.60 -11.59
C SER A 106 27.89 16.50 -10.62
N ARG A 107 27.63 16.21 -9.34
CA ARG A 107 28.68 15.97 -8.33
C ARG A 107 29.15 14.53 -8.28
N VAL A 108 28.32 13.58 -8.74
CA VAL A 108 28.56 12.14 -8.60
C VAL A 108 29.08 11.50 -9.90
N THR A 109 28.72 12.05 -11.06
CA THR A 109 29.21 11.56 -12.36
C THR A 109 30.65 11.99 -12.66
N THR A 110 31.35 11.16 -13.43
CA THR A 110 32.66 11.46 -14.04
C THR A 110 32.61 12.70 -14.95
N PRO A 111 33.75 13.38 -15.20
CA PRO A 111 33.81 14.59 -16.03
C PRO A 111 33.49 14.37 -17.52
N ASP A 112 33.27 13.13 -17.96
CA ASP A 112 32.82 12.84 -19.32
C ASP A 112 31.38 13.36 -19.56
N ALA A 113 31.28 14.36 -20.43
CA ALA A 113 30.02 15.01 -20.80
C ALA A 113 29.00 14.04 -21.39
N ALA A 114 29.43 13.01 -22.13
CA ALA A 114 28.52 12.05 -22.75
C ALA A 114 27.82 11.19 -21.68
N VAL A 115 28.59 10.62 -20.75
CA VAL A 115 28.07 9.84 -19.62
C VAL A 115 27.14 10.68 -18.75
N HIS A 116 27.50 11.95 -18.51
CA HIS A 116 26.66 12.86 -17.76
C HIS A 116 25.29 13.11 -18.41
N ILE A 117 25.26 13.37 -19.73
CA ILE A 117 24.01 13.55 -20.49
C ILE A 117 23.15 12.29 -20.43
N PHE A 118 23.72 11.10 -20.65
CA PHE A 118 22.97 9.86 -20.58
C PHE A 118 22.44 9.56 -19.17
N ALA A 119 23.20 9.88 -18.12
CA ALA A 119 22.74 9.72 -16.74
C ALA A 119 21.55 10.63 -16.41
N VAL A 120 21.56 11.88 -16.89
CA VAL A 120 20.44 12.83 -16.73
C VAL A 120 19.20 12.34 -17.48
N ILE A 121 19.37 11.86 -18.72
CA ILE A 121 18.25 11.28 -19.50
C ILE A 121 17.71 10.03 -18.83
N ALA A 122 18.57 9.14 -18.33
CA ALA A 122 18.16 7.93 -17.61
C ALA A 122 17.38 8.27 -16.34
N TYR A 123 17.81 9.29 -15.59
CA TYR A 123 17.10 9.77 -14.40
C TYR A 123 15.73 10.36 -14.76
N PHE A 124 15.62 11.14 -15.83
CA PHE A 124 14.35 11.66 -16.34
C PHE A 124 13.39 10.53 -16.74
N VAL A 125 13.87 9.57 -17.54
CA VAL A 125 13.07 8.44 -18.03
C VAL A 125 12.62 7.54 -16.88
N LEU A 126 13.47 7.32 -15.87
CA LEU A 126 13.11 6.60 -14.67
C LEU A 126 12.00 7.32 -13.89
N GLY A 127 12.14 8.63 -13.68
CA GLY A 127 11.11 9.45 -13.04
C GLY A 127 9.76 9.36 -13.74
N LEU A 128 9.77 9.44 -15.08
CA LEU A 128 8.57 9.32 -15.89
C LEU A 128 7.97 7.90 -15.83
N SER A 129 8.83 6.87 -15.82
CA SER A 129 8.41 5.48 -15.72
C SER A 129 7.72 5.19 -14.37
N ILE A 130 8.30 5.67 -13.27
CA ILE A 130 7.72 5.55 -11.92
C ILE A 130 6.38 6.28 -11.83
N TYR A 131 6.29 7.48 -12.39
CA TYR A 131 5.04 8.23 -12.50
C TYR A 131 3.97 7.47 -13.29
N MET A 132 4.34 6.93 -14.45
CA MET A 132 3.43 6.19 -15.32
C MET A 132 2.97 4.88 -14.67
N PHE A 133 3.88 4.19 -13.99
CA PHE A 133 3.58 3.00 -13.20
C PHE A 133 2.58 3.29 -12.11
N SER A 134 2.80 4.34 -11.33
CA SER A 134 1.89 4.69 -10.24
C SER A 134 0.53 5.16 -10.76
N SER A 135 0.48 5.88 -11.88
CA SER A 135 -0.77 6.23 -12.56
C SER A 135 -1.53 4.99 -13.05
N GLN A 136 -0.86 4.07 -13.76
CA GLN A 136 -1.46 2.80 -14.19
C GLN A 136 -1.99 2.00 -13.01
N PHE A 137 -1.22 1.95 -11.93
CA PHE A 137 -1.59 1.27 -10.71
C PHE A 137 -2.90 1.85 -10.11
N ALA A 138 -3.10 3.17 -10.16
CA ALA A 138 -4.34 3.79 -9.73
C ALA A 138 -5.57 3.29 -10.53
N PHE A 139 -5.42 3.03 -11.84
CA PHE A 139 -6.48 2.45 -12.67
C PHE A 139 -6.85 1.02 -12.22
N PHE A 140 -5.88 0.22 -11.77
CA PHE A 140 -6.12 -1.16 -11.31
C PHE A 140 -6.56 -1.28 -9.84
N ALA A 141 -6.37 -0.24 -9.03
CA ALA A 141 -6.55 -0.30 -7.57
C ALA A 141 -7.95 -0.70 -7.05
N ASP A 142 -8.99 -0.80 -7.90
CA ASP A 142 -10.32 -1.25 -7.46
C ASP A 142 -10.41 -2.77 -7.28
N GLU A 143 -9.65 -3.52 -8.08
CA GLU A 143 -9.59 -4.98 -8.01
C GLU A 143 -8.65 -5.45 -6.89
N ALA A 144 -7.83 -4.53 -6.39
CA ALA A 144 -6.66 -4.81 -5.58
C ALA A 144 -6.45 -3.77 -4.45
N PRO A 145 -7.44 -3.54 -3.55
CA PRO A 145 -7.33 -2.52 -2.50
C PRO A 145 -6.13 -2.74 -1.56
N ASN A 146 -5.72 -3.99 -1.37
CA ASN A 146 -4.57 -4.38 -0.55
C ASN A 146 -3.23 -4.04 -1.23
N TRP A 147 -3.19 -4.06 -2.57
CA TRP A 147 -1.99 -3.68 -3.30
C TRP A 147 -1.66 -2.20 -3.12
N PHE A 148 -2.67 -1.35 -2.87
CA PHE A 148 -2.46 0.09 -2.71
C PHE A 148 -1.61 0.40 -1.48
N GLY A 149 -1.91 -0.22 -0.34
CA GLY A 149 -1.08 -0.11 0.87
C GLY A 149 0.28 -0.81 0.68
N PHE A 150 0.30 -1.92 -0.06
CA PHE A 150 1.52 -2.68 -0.31
C PHE A 150 2.54 -1.94 -1.19
N VAL A 151 2.12 -1.40 -2.35
CA VAL A 151 3.00 -0.57 -3.22
C VAL A 151 3.48 0.66 -2.47
N TRP A 152 2.64 1.23 -1.61
CA TRP A 152 3.04 2.34 -0.73
C TRP A 152 4.14 1.96 0.25
N ALA A 153 3.93 0.88 0.99
CA ALA A 153 4.93 0.33 1.91
C ALA A 153 6.23 0.02 1.16
N LEU A 154 6.13 -0.62 -0.01
CA LEU A 154 7.27 -1.01 -0.83
C LEU A 154 8.09 0.21 -1.30
N MET A 155 7.44 1.27 -1.78
CA MET A 155 8.13 2.48 -2.24
C MET A 155 8.75 3.26 -1.08
N PHE A 156 8.06 3.35 0.06
CA PHE A 156 8.63 3.92 1.28
C PHE A 156 9.85 3.10 1.74
N LEU A 157 9.76 1.78 1.67
CA LEU A 157 10.86 0.91 2.02
C LEU A 157 12.05 1.12 1.06
N LEU A 158 11.83 1.13 -0.26
CA LEU A 158 12.90 1.39 -1.24
C LEU A 158 13.53 2.78 -1.08
N ALA A 159 12.74 3.79 -0.70
CA ALA A 159 13.19 5.16 -0.41
C ALA A 159 14.05 5.32 0.83
N PHE A 160 13.67 4.68 1.92
CA PHE A 160 14.33 4.87 3.20
C PHE A 160 15.50 3.90 3.43
N PHE A 161 15.58 2.79 2.70
CA PHE A 161 16.51 1.68 3.00
C PHE A 161 17.50 1.34 1.89
N GLY A 162 17.97 2.33 1.12
CA GLY A 162 19.11 2.15 0.22
C GLY A 162 18.81 1.46 -1.13
N GLY A 163 17.56 1.07 -1.42
CA GLY A 163 17.17 0.55 -2.72
C GLY A 163 17.49 1.51 -3.89
N PHE A 164 17.53 2.82 -3.61
CA PHE A 164 17.95 3.82 -4.58
C PHE A 164 19.44 3.77 -4.93
N GLU A 165 20.33 3.25 -4.07
CA GLU A 165 21.76 3.15 -4.39
C GLU A 165 22.00 2.22 -5.58
N PHE A 166 21.29 1.09 -5.65
CA PHE A 166 21.34 0.19 -6.79
C PHE A 166 20.85 0.87 -8.08
N VAL A 167 19.75 1.60 -7.99
CA VAL A 167 19.16 2.31 -9.13
C VAL A 167 20.10 3.43 -9.61
N ILE A 168 20.68 4.19 -8.68
CA ILE A 168 21.69 5.22 -8.98
C ILE A 168 22.92 4.58 -9.62
N LYS A 169 23.41 3.47 -9.09
CA LYS A 169 24.53 2.73 -9.67
C LYS A 169 24.22 2.32 -11.10
N MET A 170 23.04 1.77 -11.38
CA MET A 170 22.63 1.45 -12.76
C MET A 170 22.53 2.69 -13.66
N ILE A 171 22.07 3.84 -13.15
CA ILE A 171 22.05 5.11 -13.89
C ILE A 171 23.47 5.51 -14.30
N LEU A 172 24.43 5.36 -13.39
CA LEU A 172 25.82 5.77 -13.61
C LEU A 172 26.60 4.78 -14.48
N THR A 173 26.42 3.46 -14.28
CA THR A 173 27.21 2.44 -14.99
C THR A 173 26.60 2.03 -16.32
N SER A 174 25.28 2.09 -16.46
CA SER A 174 24.57 1.54 -17.63
C SER A 174 23.27 2.30 -17.91
N PRO A 175 23.33 3.61 -18.22
CA PRO A 175 22.13 4.45 -18.40
C PRO A 175 21.17 3.92 -19.48
N LEU A 176 21.69 3.31 -20.54
CA LEU A 176 20.88 2.70 -21.60
C LEU A 176 19.98 1.57 -21.10
N ALA A 177 20.42 0.82 -20.08
CA ALA A 177 19.65 -0.25 -19.47
C ALA A 177 18.42 0.27 -18.71
N ILE A 178 18.34 1.58 -18.43
CA ILE A 178 17.18 2.24 -17.83
C ILE A 178 16.37 2.97 -18.91
N ILE A 179 17.05 3.67 -19.81
CA ILE A 179 16.41 4.48 -20.86
C ILE A 179 15.52 3.61 -21.76
N ILE A 180 16.05 2.51 -22.28
CA ILE A 180 15.34 1.67 -23.26
C ILE A 180 14.07 1.04 -22.64
N PRO A 181 14.15 0.27 -21.55
CA PRO A 181 12.95 -0.34 -20.96
C PRO A 181 12.01 0.70 -20.34
N GLY A 182 12.53 1.78 -19.76
CA GLY A 182 11.70 2.85 -19.20
C GLY A 182 10.90 3.60 -20.27
N ALA A 183 11.53 3.92 -21.40
CA ALA A 183 10.85 4.54 -22.54
C ALA A 183 9.81 3.59 -23.16
N ALA A 184 10.17 2.31 -23.36
CA ALA A 184 9.25 1.29 -23.85
C ALA A 184 8.03 1.13 -22.91
N TYR A 185 8.27 1.14 -21.60
CA TYR A 185 7.21 1.09 -20.59
C TYR A 185 6.31 2.34 -20.64
N CYS A 186 6.87 3.53 -20.77
CA CYS A 186 6.09 4.77 -20.91
C CYS A 186 5.19 4.73 -22.16
N VAL A 187 5.70 4.23 -23.29
CA VAL A 187 4.92 4.04 -24.52
C VAL A 187 3.80 3.02 -24.30
N TYR A 188 4.10 1.88 -23.66
CA TYR A 188 3.10 0.88 -23.31
C TYR A 188 1.96 1.46 -22.46
N VAL A 189 2.28 2.20 -21.38
CA VAL A 189 1.27 2.82 -20.50
C VAL A 189 0.47 3.89 -21.24
N TRP A 190 1.10 4.67 -22.13
CA TRP A 190 0.42 5.64 -22.98
C TRP A 190 -0.64 4.98 -23.89
N HIS A 191 -0.30 3.86 -24.53
CA HIS A 191 -1.26 3.11 -25.34
C HIS A 191 -2.34 2.44 -24.48
N PHE A 192 -1.96 1.86 -23.33
CA PHE A 192 -2.86 1.20 -22.41
C PHE A 192 -3.95 2.15 -21.87
N THR A 193 -3.56 3.31 -21.35
CA THR A 193 -4.47 4.35 -20.83
C THR A 193 -5.36 4.99 -21.91
N GLY A 194 -4.92 4.91 -23.18
CA GLY A 194 -5.69 5.34 -24.34
C GLY A 194 -6.72 4.31 -24.84
N SER A 195 -6.68 3.06 -24.36
CA SER A 195 -7.48 1.98 -24.95
C SER A 195 -8.98 2.13 -24.71
N HIS A 196 -9.78 1.84 -25.74
CA HIS A 196 -11.24 1.84 -25.64
C HIS A 196 -11.74 0.77 -24.65
N LYS A 197 -11.09 -0.40 -24.63
CA LYS A 197 -11.42 -1.50 -23.72
C LYS A 197 -11.34 -1.07 -22.25
N LEU A 198 -10.27 -0.38 -21.84
CA LEU A 198 -10.11 0.09 -20.47
C LEU A 198 -11.23 1.05 -20.07
N ARG A 199 -11.60 1.98 -20.95
CA ARG A 199 -12.67 2.95 -20.70
C ARG A 199 -14.05 2.31 -20.62
N ALA A 200 -14.37 1.44 -21.58
CA ALA A 200 -15.60 0.67 -21.56
C ALA A 200 -15.69 -0.15 -20.26
N SER A 201 -14.56 -0.69 -19.79
CA SER A 201 -14.52 -1.42 -18.53
C SER A 201 -14.72 -0.53 -17.29
N LEU A 202 -14.53 0.78 -17.37
CA LEU A 202 -14.65 1.71 -16.24
C LEU A 202 -15.97 2.51 -16.24
N CYS A 203 -16.57 2.72 -17.41
CA CYS A 203 -17.78 3.51 -17.57
C CYS A 203 -18.93 2.96 -16.70
N GLY A 204 -19.57 3.84 -15.91
CA GLY A 204 -20.72 3.50 -15.08
C GLY A 204 -20.38 2.63 -13.86
N LYS A 205 -19.10 2.31 -13.61
CA LYS A 205 -18.70 1.61 -12.40
C LYS A 205 -18.57 2.59 -11.24
N ASP A 206 -19.19 2.24 -10.11
CA ASP A 206 -18.91 2.86 -8.81
C ASP A 206 -17.55 2.38 -8.29
N THR A 207 -16.49 2.88 -8.91
CA THR A 207 -15.12 2.57 -8.53
C THR A 207 -14.76 3.32 -7.25
N GLY A 208 -14.24 2.59 -6.26
CA GLY A 208 -13.63 3.15 -5.06
C GLY A 208 -12.26 3.74 -5.36
N SER A 209 -12.23 4.81 -6.17
CA SER A 209 -11.02 5.58 -6.44
C SER A 209 -10.36 5.99 -5.12
N MET A 210 -9.06 6.22 -5.17
CA MET A 210 -8.25 6.65 -4.03
C MET A 210 -8.87 7.82 -3.25
N PHE A 211 -9.50 8.77 -3.96
CA PHE A 211 -10.26 9.87 -3.37
C PHE A 211 -11.69 9.49 -2.99
N GLY A 212 -12.34 8.61 -3.76
CA GLY A 212 -13.68 8.10 -3.49
C GLY A 212 -13.77 7.30 -2.20
N ARG A 213 -12.66 6.71 -1.73
CA ARG A 213 -12.60 5.99 -0.44
C ARG A 213 -12.79 6.89 0.78
N TRP A 214 -12.64 8.20 0.61
CA TRP A 214 -12.88 9.21 1.64
C TRP A 214 -14.36 9.61 1.74
N ASN A 215 -15.17 9.22 0.75
CA ASN A 215 -16.62 9.38 0.80
C ASN A 215 -17.26 8.05 1.28
N PRO A 216 -17.79 8.00 2.52
CA PRO A 216 -18.34 6.77 3.09
C PRO A 216 -19.51 6.21 2.28
N GLU A 217 -20.37 7.07 1.71
CA GLU A 217 -21.50 6.64 0.89
C GLU A 217 -21.03 5.94 -0.38
N LYS A 218 -20.01 6.49 -1.04
CA LYS A 218 -19.47 5.92 -2.28
C LYS A 218 -18.83 4.55 -2.01
N VAL A 219 -18.14 4.41 -0.88
CA VAL A 219 -17.59 3.12 -0.46
C VAL A 219 -18.68 2.11 -0.14
N GLN A 220 -19.79 2.55 0.48
CA GLN A 220 -20.92 1.68 0.76
C GLN A 220 -21.61 1.21 -0.53
N ARG A 221 -21.86 2.09 -1.49
CA ARG A 221 -22.41 1.73 -2.82
C ARG A 221 -21.49 0.77 -3.58
N ALA A 222 -20.20 1.05 -3.62
CA ALA A 222 -19.19 0.17 -4.23
C ALA A 222 -19.21 -1.23 -3.58
N ARG A 223 -19.31 -1.31 -2.25
CA ARG A 223 -19.41 -2.57 -1.52
C ARG A 223 -20.69 -3.34 -1.84
N LEU A 224 -21.84 -2.67 -1.82
CA LEU A 224 -23.13 -3.28 -2.13
C LEU A 224 -23.15 -3.83 -3.56
N SER A 225 -22.61 -3.09 -4.53
CA SER A 225 -22.50 -3.57 -5.92
C SER A 225 -21.58 -4.80 -6.06
N GLN A 226 -20.48 -4.88 -5.31
CA GLN A 226 -19.62 -6.06 -5.29
C GLN A 226 -20.31 -7.27 -4.66
N ILE A 227 -21.03 -7.07 -3.56
CA ILE A 227 -21.80 -8.12 -2.89
C ILE A 227 -22.93 -8.61 -3.81
N ALA A 228 -23.64 -7.71 -4.48
CA ALA A 228 -24.70 -8.05 -5.43
C ALA A 228 -24.15 -8.83 -6.65
N LYS A 229 -23.02 -8.41 -7.22
CA LYS A 229 -22.34 -9.14 -8.30
C LYS A 229 -21.96 -10.56 -7.89
N LYS A 230 -21.47 -10.73 -6.67
CA LYS A 230 -21.15 -12.06 -6.13
C LYS A 230 -22.40 -12.88 -5.86
N ALA A 231 -23.45 -12.28 -5.32
CA ALA A 231 -24.71 -12.95 -5.08
C ALA A 231 -25.33 -13.48 -6.38
N GLY A 232 -25.26 -12.70 -7.47
CA GLY A 232 -25.70 -13.13 -8.80
C GLY A 232 -24.85 -14.24 -9.43
N LYS A 233 -23.57 -14.36 -9.06
CA LYS A 233 -22.66 -15.42 -9.53
C LYS A 233 -22.70 -16.73 -8.72
N ARG A 234 -23.48 -16.79 -7.63
CA ARG A 234 -23.54 -17.93 -6.69
C ARG A 234 -23.90 -19.28 -7.32
N GLY A 235 -24.45 -19.31 -8.54
CA GLY A 235 -24.88 -20.54 -9.21
C GLY A 235 -23.85 -21.20 -10.14
N ILE A 236 -22.87 -20.48 -10.69
CA ILE A 236 -22.19 -20.91 -11.93
C ILE A 236 -20.68 -21.15 -11.79
N GLU A 237 -19.97 -20.47 -10.86
CA GLU A 237 -18.48 -20.47 -10.84
C GLU A 237 -17.83 -20.68 -9.46
N ALA A 238 -18.55 -21.19 -8.44
CA ALA A 238 -17.95 -21.38 -7.11
C ALA A 238 -16.91 -22.52 -7.10
N GLY A 239 -15.67 -22.22 -6.70
CA GLY A 239 -14.58 -23.19 -6.63
C GLY A 239 -14.81 -24.29 -5.57
N PRO A 240 -14.06 -25.41 -5.61
CA PRO A 240 -14.28 -26.55 -4.70
C PRO A 240 -14.08 -26.19 -3.21
N LEU A 241 -13.12 -25.32 -2.90
CA LEU A 241 -12.89 -24.78 -1.55
C LEU A 241 -14.04 -23.88 -1.08
N GLU A 242 -14.59 -23.07 -1.97
CA GLU A 242 -15.73 -22.18 -1.70
C GLU A 242 -16.99 -23.00 -1.37
N LYS A 243 -17.26 -24.06 -2.15
CA LYS A 243 -18.35 -25.00 -1.90
C LYS A 243 -18.21 -25.72 -0.56
N LYS A 244 -16.99 -26.16 -0.19
CA LYS A 244 -16.72 -26.77 1.13
C LYS A 244 -16.97 -25.78 2.28
N ALA A 245 -16.49 -24.54 2.16
CA ALA A 245 -16.69 -23.51 3.17
C ALA A 245 -18.18 -23.15 3.34
N LEU A 246 -18.91 -22.98 2.23
CA LEU A 246 -20.35 -22.72 2.27
C LEU A 246 -21.11 -23.91 2.88
N ARG A 247 -20.77 -25.15 2.49
CA ARG A 247 -21.40 -26.36 3.06
C ARG A 247 -21.19 -26.44 4.58
N ALA A 248 -19.96 -26.18 5.06
CA ALA A 248 -19.66 -26.15 6.49
C ALA A 248 -20.38 -25.02 7.24
N MET A 249 -20.65 -23.89 6.58
CA MET A 249 -21.43 -22.79 7.14
C MET A 249 -22.93 -23.13 7.23
N TYR A 250 -23.50 -23.73 6.18
CA TYR A 250 -24.92 -24.08 6.12
C TYR A 250 -25.29 -25.33 6.92
N SER A 251 -24.34 -26.23 7.18
CA SER A 251 -24.56 -27.40 8.04
C SER A 251 -24.66 -27.07 9.53
N ARG A 252 -24.54 -25.79 9.92
CA ARG A 252 -24.61 -25.33 11.31
C ARG A 252 -25.89 -24.52 11.54
N PRO A 253 -26.50 -24.62 12.74
CA PRO A 253 -27.71 -23.87 13.07
C PRO A 253 -27.47 -22.36 12.94
N PHE A 254 -28.54 -21.62 12.63
CA PHE A 254 -28.47 -20.20 12.30
C PHE A 254 -27.83 -19.36 13.43
N ASP A 255 -28.17 -19.69 14.68
CA ASP A 255 -27.72 -18.97 15.87
C ASP A 255 -26.35 -19.44 16.40
N SER A 256 -25.67 -20.33 15.68
CA SER A 256 -24.40 -20.88 16.14
C SER A 256 -23.28 -19.83 16.07
N PRO A 257 -22.53 -19.60 17.16
CA PRO A 257 -21.36 -18.71 17.13
C PRO A 257 -20.29 -19.20 16.14
N VAL A 258 -20.23 -20.51 15.92
CA VAL A 258 -19.32 -21.14 14.95
C VAL A 258 -19.71 -20.77 13.52
N ARG A 259 -21.01 -20.73 13.21
CA ARG A 259 -21.51 -20.30 11.90
C ARG A 259 -21.17 -18.83 11.64
N ALA A 260 -21.35 -17.97 12.64
CA ALA A 260 -20.98 -16.55 12.55
C ALA A 260 -19.46 -16.37 12.32
N GLY A 261 -18.63 -17.16 13.00
CA GLY A 261 -17.17 -17.17 12.80
C GLY A 261 -16.76 -17.64 11.40
N ILE A 262 -17.33 -18.75 10.91
CA ILE A 262 -17.08 -19.25 9.55
C ILE A 262 -17.57 -18.25 8.49
N GLY A 263 -18.76 -17.67 8.68
CA GLY A 263 -19.31 -16.66 7.78
C GLY A 263 -18.46 -15.38 7.73
N ALA A 264 -17.88 -14.98 8.87
CA ALA A 264 -16.95 -13.87 8.95
C ALA A 264 -15.62 -14.16 8.24
N LEU A 265 -15.04 -15.35 8.46
CA LEU A 265 -13.87 -15.83 7.74
C LEU A 265 -14.14 -15.88 6.24
N TYR A 266 -15.30 -16.38 5.83
CA TYR A 266 -15.69 -16.42 4.43
C TYR A 266 -15.87 -15.02 3.84
N ALA A 267 -16.47 -14.08 4.57
CA ALA A 267 -16.61 -12.70 4.13
C ALA A 267 -15.25 -11.98 4.04
N ALA A 268 -14.32 -12.27 4.95
CA ALA A 268 -12.99 -11.69 5.01
C ALA A 268 -12.02 -12.30 3.98
N LEU A 269 -11.92 -13.63 3.96
CA LEU A 269 -10.96 -14.40 3.18
C LEU A 269 -11.55 -14.96 1.88
N GLY A 270 -12.88 -14.93 1.67
CA GLY A 270 -13.51 -15.50 0.48
C GLY A 270 -12.99 -14.86 -0.81
N ASN A 271 -12.61 -13.58 -0.79
CA ASN A 271 -11.90 -12.97 -1.94
C ASN A 271 -10.52 -13.59 -2.18
N ILE A 272 -9.79 -13.92 -1.12
CA ILE A 272 -8.46 -14.54 -1.19
C ILE A 272 -8.56 -15.98 -1.70
N PHE A 273 -9.59 -16.72 -1.25
CA PHE A 273 -9.85 -18.08 -1.73
C PHE A 273 -10.37 -18.11 -3.17
N CYS A 274 -11.25 -17.20 -3.59
CA CYS A 274 -11.79 -17.14 -4.95
C CYS A 274 -10.79 -16.61 -5.98
N LEU A 275 -9.87 -15.72 -5.60
CA LEU A 275 -8.84 -15.18 -6.52
C LEU A 275 -7.66 -16.15 -6.73
N GLY A 276 -7.63 -17.28 -6.03
CA GLY A 276 -6.63 -18.32 -6.15
C GLY A 276 -5.36 -18.01 -5.36
N PHE A 277 -4.83 -19.03 -4.68
CA PHE A 277 -3.56 -18.97 -3.95
C PHE A 277 -2.42 -18.38 -4.81
N MET A 278 -2.42 -18.67 -6.13
CA MET A 278 -1.46 -18.15 -7.11
C MET A 278 -1.44 -16.61 -7.27
N ARG A 279 -2.60 -15.93 -7.11
CA ARG A 279 -2.65 -14.45 -7.13
C ARG A 279 -2.22 -13.83 -5.80
N LEU A 280 -2.22 -14.62 -4.73
CA LEU A 280 -1.68 -14.23 -3.44
C LEU A 280 -0.17 -14.50 -3.39
N THR A 281 0.31 -15.65 -3.90
CA THR A 281 1.74 -16.01 -3.90
C THR A 281 2.57 -15.07 -4.76
N GLY A 282 2.05 -14.55 -5.88
CA GLY A 282 2.76 -13.57 -6.71
C GLY A 282 3.26 -12.33 -5.94
N PRO A 283 2.39 -11.54 -5.30
CA PRO A 283 2.80 -10.44 -4.43
C PRO A 283 3.65 -10.91 -3.24
N LEU A 284 3.43 -12.10 -2.69
CA LEU A 284 4.21 -12.62 -1.55
C LEU A 284 5.64 -13.02 -1.93
N LEU A 285 5.82 -13.62 -3.11
CA LEU A 285 7.11 -13.96 -3.68
C LEU A 285 7.83 -12.67 -4.11
N LEU A 286 7.09 -11.69 -4.62
CA LEU A 286 7.61 -10.34 -4.88
C LEU A 286 8.04 -9.62 -3.59
N ILE A 287 7.27 -9.73 -2.50
CA ILE A 287 7.66 -9.24 -1.16
C ILE A 287 8.93 -9.93 -0.72
N MET A 288 9.02 -11.25 -0.83
CA MET A 288 10.23 -11.99 -0.46
C MET A 288 11.44 -11.61 -1.32
N ILE A 289 11.27 -11.40 -2.62
CA ILE A 289 12.36 -11.00 -3.53
C ILE A 289 12.81 -9.58 -3.23
N ILE A 290 11.88 -8.63 -3.12
CA ILE A 290 12.25 -7.23 -2.87
C ILE A 290 12.79 -7.07 -1.45
N TYR A 291 12.16 -7.68 -0.44
CA TYR A 291 12.66 -7.63 0.92
C TYR A 291 13.99 -8.39 1.09
N GLY A 292 14.09 -9.57 0.48
CA GLY A 292 15.29 -10.40 0.44
C GLY A 292 16.47 -9.71 -0.25
N TYR A 293 16.21 -8.95 -1.33
CA TYR A 293 17.28 -8.40 -2.16
C TYR A 293 17.58 -6.92 -1.90
N THR A 294 16.60 -6.10 -1.50
CA THR A 294 16.78 -4.65 -1.30
C THR A 294 16.77 -4.20 0.15
N LEU A 295 16.11 -4.94 1.07
CA LEU A 295 15.95 -4.52 2.46
C LEU A 295 16.78 -5.33 3.45
N GLY A 296 17.10 -6.57 3.11
CA GLY A 296 18.04 -7.38 3.88
C GLY A 296 19.48 -6.91 3.74
N ASN A 297 19.85 -6.30 2.61
CA ASN A 297 21.20 -5.79 2.38
C ASN A 297 21.41 -4.47 3.13
N VAL A 298 21.93 -4.54 4.36
CA VAL A 298 22.25 -3.37 5.19
C VAL A 298 23.77 -3.17 5.17
N SER A 299 24.23 -1.92 5.06
CA SER A 299 25.67 -1.64 5.12
C SER A 299 26.23 -2.07 6.47
N SER A 300 27.33 -2.83 6.48
CA SER A 300 27.95 -3.37 7.70
C SER A 300 28.65 -2.34 8.60
N TYR A 301 28.38 -1.04 8.42
CA TYR A 301 29.01 0.05 9.14
C TYR A 301 28.89 -0.13 10.68
N PRO A 302 30.01 -0.12 11.43
CA PRO A 302 29.99 -0.18 12.88
C PRO A 302 29.30 1.09 13.43
N GLY A 303 28.13 0.91 14.06
CA GLY A 303 27.29 2.01 14.57
C GLY A 303 25.97 2.23 13.80
N GLY A 304 25.76 1.56 12.66
CA GLY A 304 24.48 1.60 11.95
C GLY A 304 23.36 0.88 12.73
N PRO A 305 22.08 1.25 12.55
CA PRO A 305 20.93 0.54 13.15
C PRO A 305 20.72 -0.88 12.57
N LYS A 306 21.66 -1.80 12.79
CA LYS A 306 21.74 -3.12 12.15
C LYS A 306 20.52 -4.04 12.38
N GLY A 307 19.65 -3.74 13.35
CA GLY A 307 18.47 -4.58 13.65
C GLY A 307 17.11 -3.88 13.59
N VAL A 308 17.05 -2.56 13.52
CA VAL A 308 15.78 -1.81 13.63
C VAL A 308 15.05 -1.79 12.29
N PHE A 309 15.80 -1.77 11.19
CA PHE A 309 15.25 -1.65 9.83
C PHE A 309 14.53 -2.92 9.36
N VAL A 310 15.04 -4.10 9.74
CA VAL A 310 14.41 -5.38 9.39
C VAL A 310 13.15 -5.66 10.24
N GLY A 311 12.95 -4.91 11.33
CA GLY A 311 11.78 -5.03 12.20
C GLY A 311 10.48 -4.47 11.61
N ILE A 312 10.57 -3.63 10.57
CA ILE A 312 9.41 -2.95 9.95
C ILE A 312 8.42 -3.96 9.35
N ILE A 313 8.91 -5.11 8.88
CA ILE A 313 8.05 -6.16 8.31
C ILE A 313 6.98 -6.63 9.29
N TYR A 314 7.29 -6.64 10.59
CA TYR A 314 6.36 -7.06 11.64
C TYR A 314 5.34 -5.98 12.01
N VAL A 315 5.58 -4.72 11.60
CA VAL A 315 4.68 -3.58 11.80
C VAL A 315 3.74 -3.42 10.60
N LEU A 316 4.13 -3.80 9.39
CA LEU A 316 3.27 -3.70 8.19
C LEU A 316 1.86 -4.29 8.34
N PRO A 317 1.66 -5.44 9.01
CA PRO A 317 0.33 -5.98 9.26
C PRO A 317 -0.62 -5.02 9.97
N LEU A 318 -0.11 -4.07 10.78
CA LEU A 318 -0.91 -3.01 11.41
C LEU A 318 -1.74 -2.25 10.36
N PHE A 319 -1.09 -1.80 9.28
CA PHE A 319 -1.76 -1.08 8.20
C PHE A 319 -2.73 -1.99 7.45
N GLY A 320 -2.37 -3.26 7.26
CA GLY A 320 -3.28 -4.28 6.73
C GLY A 320 -4.56 -4.41 7.56
N ALA A 321 -4.43 -4.51 8.89
CA ALA A 321 -5.56 -4.59 9.81
C ALA A 321 -6.43 -3.33 9.79
N MET A 322 -5.83 -2.14 9.66
CA MET A 322 -6.56 -0.88 9.54
C MET A 322 -7.38 -0.81 8.26
N MET A 323 -6.88 -1.35 7.16
CA MET A 323 -7.59 -1.40 5.88
C MET A 323 -8.64 -2.51 5.86
N TRP A 324 -8.53 -3.50 6.74
CA TRP A 324 -9.48 -4.60 6.83
C TRP A 324 -10.76 -4.14 7.52
N LYS A 325 -11.87 -4.22 6.79
CA LYS A 325 -13.20 -3.93 7.36
C LYS A 325 -13.72 -5.15 8.09
N LEU A 326 -13.60 -5.15 9.41
CA LEU A 326 -14.20 -6.17 10.26
C LEU A 326 -15.74 -6.16 10.14
N PRO A 327 -16.39 -7.31 10.34
CA PRO A 327 -17.85 -7.45 10.19
C PRO A 327 -18.63 -6.88 11.38
N VAL A 328 -18.42 -5.60 11.67
CA VAL A 328 -19.11 -4.88 12.75
C VAL A 328 -20.56 -4.53 12.35
N HIS A 329 -20.85 -4.53 11.04
CA HIS A 329 -22.17 -4.30 10.46
C HIS A 329 -22.79 -5.62 9.97
N PRO A 330 -24.13 -5.76 10.01
CA PRO A 330 -24.78 -6.95 9.49
C PRO A 330 -24.44 -7.11 8.00
N THR A 331 -24.22 -8.35 7.60
CA THR A 331 -23.98 -8.71 6.19
C THR A 331 -24.85 -9.89 5.84
N LEU A 332 -25.04 -10.17 4.55
CA LEU A 332 -25.80 -11.34 4.07
C LEU A 332 -25.33 -12.68 4.67
N TYR A 333 -24.10 -12.76 5.21
CA TYR A 333 -23.51 -13.98 5.76
C TYR A 333 -23.46 -14.01 7.30
N ILE A 334 -23.78 -12.90 7.97
CA ILE A 334 -23.69 -12.79 9.43
C ILE A 334 -25.06 -12.36 9.95
N PRO A 335 -25.70 -13.17 10.80
CA PRO A 335 -27.01 -12.86 11.36
C PRO A 335 -27.04 -11.53 12.14
N HIS A 336 -28.23 -10.98 12.33
CA HIS A 336 -28.42 -9.61 12.83
C HIS A 336 -28.11 -9.45 14.34
N GLY A 337 -27.86 -10.55 15.07
CA GLY A 337 -27.67 -10.56 16.51
C GLY A 337 -26.40 -9.83 16.97
N ARG A 338 -26.51 -9.05 18.05
CA ARG A 338 -25.39 -8.28 18.63
C ARG A 338 -24.24 -9.19 19.08
N ARG A 339 -24.58 -10.33 19.70
CA ARG A 339 -23.63 -11.34 20.20
C ARG A 339 -22.88 -12.01 19.04
N GLU A 340 -23.58 -12.32 17.97
CA GLU A 340 -23.01 -12.99 16.79
C GLU A 340 -22.05 -12.08 16.04
N LYS A 341 -22.40 -10.79 15.85
CA LYS A 341 -21.49 -9.78 15.27
C LYS A 341 -20.21 -9.62 16.07
N PHE A 342 -20.33 -9.59 17.39
CA PHE A 342 -19.18 -9.49 18.28
C PHE A 342 -18.27 -10.72 18.15
N ILE A 343 -18.83 -11.92 18.21
CA ILE A 343 -18.07 -13.17 18.05
C ILE A 343 -17.43 -13.27 16.66
N ALA A 344 -18.19 -12.94 15.61
CA ALA A 344 -17.71 -12.88 14.23
C ALA A 344 -16.51 -11.91 14.08
N THR A 345 -16.61 -10.73 14.69
CA THR A 345 -15.56 -9.70 14.66
C THR A 345 -14.29 -10.18 15.37
N LEU A 346 -14.43 -10.73 16.58
CA LEU A 346 -13.30 -11.27 17.34
C LEU A 346 -12.64 -12.44 16.61
N PHE A 347 -13.44 -13.37 16.10
CA PHE A 347 -12.94 -14.54 15.40
C PHE A 347 -12.20 -14.17 14.12
N ALA A 348 -12.75 -13.24 13.33
CA ALA A 348 -12.08 -12.74 12.13
C ALA A 348 -10.74 -12.06 12.48
N ALA A 349 -10.73 -11.18 13.49
CA ALA A 349 -9.49 -10.49 13.88
C ALA A 349 -8.44 -11.44 14.43
N ALA A 350 -8.81 -12.40 15.28
CA ALA A 350 -7.92 -13.43 15.79
C ALA A 350 -7.35 -14.29 14.65
N ALA A 351 -8.21 -14.79 13.76
CA ALA A 351 -7.77 -15.63 12.66
C ALA A 351 -6.86 -14.90 11.67
N ILE A 352 -7.18 -13.65 11.31
CA ILE A 352 -6.32 -12.83 10.44
C ILE A 352 -4.97 -12.56 11.14
N THR A 353 -4.97 -12.34 12.45
CA THR A 353 -3.75 -12.12 13.24
C THR A 353 -2.86 -13.35 13.30
N VAL A 354 -3.43 -14.51 13.63
CA VAL A 354 -2.72 -15.79 13.64
C VAL A 354 -2.16 -16.10 12.26
N PHE A 355 -2.98 -15.94 11.21
CA PHE A 355 -2.54 -16.16 9.84
C PHE A 355 -1.38 -15.26 9.45
N ALA A 356 -1.47 -13.95 9.70
CA ALA A 356 -0.38 -13.01 9.40
C ALA A 356 0.89 -13.32 10.19
N THR A 357 0.76 -13.77 11.44
CA THR A 357 1.90 -14.09 12.31
C THR A 357 2.60 -15.37 11.84
N ILE A 358 1.86 -16.44 11.55
CA ILE A 358 2.41 -17.67 10.96
C ILE A 358 3.07 -17.33 9.63
N PHE A 359 2.41 -16.51 8.81
CA PHE A 359 2.89 -16.12 7.50
C PHE A 359 4.23 -15.37 7.56
N LEU A 360 4.33 -14.34 8.41
CA LEU A 360 5.60 -13.61 8.60
C LEU A 360 6.67 -14.46 9.30
N GLY A 361 6.28 -15.39 10.17
CA GLY A 361 7.17 -16.37 10.77
C GLY A 361 7.83 -17.28 9.72
N LEU A 362 7.05 -17.77 8.76
CA LEU A 362 7.56 -18.57 7.64
C LEU A 362 8.51 -17.78 6.74
N ILE A 363 8.19 -16.51 6.42
CA ILE A 363 9.09 -15.63 5.66
C ILE A 363 10.41 -15.43 6.41
N SER A 364 10.32 -15.16 7.71
CA SER A 364 11.49 -14.92 8.54
C SER A 364 12.33 -16.18 8.67
N LEU A 365 11.71 -17.35 8.79
CA LEU A 365 12.41 -18.64 8.79
C LEU A 365 13.15 -18.87 7.47
N ALA A 366 12.46 -18.71 6.34
CA ALA A 366 13.08 -18.84 5.02
C ALA A 366 14.26 -17.87 4.84
N ALA A 367 14.11 -16.62 5.28
CA ALA A 367 15.18 -15.62 5.23
C ALA A 367 16.37 -15.97 6.12
N ASN A 368 16.15 -16.45 7.35
CA ASN A 368 17.23 -16.88 8.25
C ASN A 368 17.97 -18.10 7.69
N VAL A 369 17.24 -19.05 7.07
CA VAL A 369 17.85 -20.20 6.39
C VAL A 369 18.64 -19.77 5.16
N ALA A 370 18.16 -18.76 4.42
CA ALA A 370 18.83 -18.25 3.22
C ALA A 370 20.06 -17.38 3.54
N GLN A 371 20.09 -16.70 4.70
CA GLN A 371 21.14 -15.77 5.08
C GLN A 371 22.58 -16.27 4.92
N PRO A 372 22.96 -17.48 5.39
CA PRO A 372 24.34 -17.97 5.22
C PRO A 372 24.73 -18.25 3.76
N TYR A 373 23.76 -18.38 2.86
CA TYR A 373 23.99 -18.65 1.44
C TYR A 373 24.00 -17.38 0.58
N MET A 374 23.68 -16.21 1.16
CA MET A 374 23.63 -14.95 0.42
C MET A 374 25.04 -14.34 0.29
N PRO A 375 25.45 -13.92 -0.92
CA PRO A 375 26.78 -13.37 -1.12
C PRO A 375 26.90 -11.97 -0.48
N HIS A 376 28.06 -11.70 0.11
CA HIS A 376 28.44 -10.35 0.52
C HIS A 376 28.69 -9.49 -0.72
N ILE A 377 27.99 -8.37 -0.84
CA ILE A 377 28.15 -7.45 -1.97
C ILE A 377 29.11 -6.35 -1.54
N SER A 378 30.35 -6.38 -2.05
CA SER A 378 31.30 -5.29 -1.84
C SER A 378 30.89 -4.05 -2.65
N MET A 379 30.91 -2.88 -2.02
CA MET A 379 30.63 -1.62 -2.71
C MET A 379 31.93 -1.12 -3.38
N PRO A 380 32.01 -1.10 -4.73
CA PRO A 380 33.24 -0.70 -5.42
C PRO A 380 33.66 0.75 -5.17
N ASN A 381 32.73 1.62 -4.76
CA ASN A 381 32.99 3.04 -4.51
C ASN A 381 33.31 3.35 -3.04
N TYR A 382 33.22 2.36 -2.14
CA TYR A 382 33.46 2.52 -0.71
C TYR A 382 34.33 1.35 -0.22
N PRO A 383 35.66 1.42 -0.40
CA PRO A 383 36.56 0.33 -0.01
C PRO A 383 36.42 0.06 1.50
N GLY A 384 36.00 -1.15 1.85
CA GLY A 384 35.71 -1.57 3.23
C GLY A 384 34.23 -1.67 3.58
N GLU A 385 33.31 -1.20 2.74
CA GLU A 385 31.88 -1.38 2.94
C GLU A 385 31.35 -2.61 2.19
N THR A 386 30.88 -3.59 2.96
CA THR A 386 30.10 -4.73 2.45
C THR A 386 28.64 -4.54 2.81
N LEU A 387 27.78 -4.84 1.84
CA LEU A 387 26.37 -5.07 2.11
C LEU A 387 26.22 -6.52 2.54
N GLU A 388 25.76 -6.68 3.77
CA GLU A 388 25.43 -7.98 4.35
C GLU A 388 23.93 -8.16 4.34
N PHE A 389 23.50 -9.33 3.86
CA PHE A 389 22.11 -9.73 4.00
C PHE A 389 21.83 -10.05 5.48
N MET A 390 20.91 -9.31 6.10
CA MET A 390 20.42 -9.51 7.44
C MET A 390 18.98 -10.02 7.39
N ALA A 391 18.77 -11.25 7.87
CA ALA A 391 17.44 -11.80 7.98
C ALA A 391 16.60 -11.06 9.04
N PRO A 392 15.26 -11.03 8.90
CA PRO A 392 14.38 -10.49 9.93
C PRO A 392 14.59 -11.22 11.25
N PRO A 393 14.83 -10.48 12.36
CA PRO A 393 15.06 -11.10 13.64
C PRO A 393 13.74 -11.73 14.12
N MET A 394 13.69 -13.06 14.22
CA MET A 394 12.47 -13.79 14.65
C MET A 394 11.95 -13.33 16.01
N ARG A 395 12.84 -12.86 16.88
CA ARG A 395 12.46 -12.27 18.17
C ARG A 395 11.48 -11.11 18.05
N MET A 396 11.39 -10.42 16.91
CA MET A 396 10.43 -9.32 16.71
C MET A 396 9.07 -9.78 16.20
N LEU A 397 8.87 -11.08 15.95
CA LEU A 397 7.62 -11.64 15.46
C LEU A 397 6.43 -11.35 16.39
N TYR A 398 6.66 -11.18 17.70
CA TYR A 398 5.61 -10.81 18.67
C TYR A 398 4.98 -9.44 18.38
N LEU A 399 5.67 -8.55 17.66
CA LEU A 399 5.13 -7.23 17.32
C LEU A 399 3.88 -7.35 16.45
N THR A 400 3.81 -8.34 15.55
CA THR A 400 2.66 -8.53 14.67
C THR A 400 1.36 -8.80 15.44
N PRO A 401 1.27 -9.83 16.30
CA PRO A 401 0.04 -10.10 17.05
C PRO A 401 -0.20 -9.10 18.19
N MET A 402 0.80 -8.31 18.59
CA MET A 402 0.64 -7.17 19.48
C MET A 402 0.01 -5.94 18.79
N LEU A 403 0.42 -5.62 17.56
CA LEU A 403 0.01 -4.39 16.87
C LEU A 403 -1.26 -4.53 16.03
N MET A 404 -1.54 -5.73 15.50
CA MET A 404 -2.77 -5.99 14.74
C MET A 404 -4.07 -5.56 15.47
N PRO A 405 -4.25 -5.83 16.78
CA PRO A 405 -5.39 -5.32 17.55
C PRO A 405 -5.52 -3.81 17.55
N VAL A 406 -4.42 -3.06 17.56
CA VAL A 406 -4.43 -1.60 17.45
C VAL A 406 -5.00 -1.21 16.09
N GLY A 407 -4.52 -1.82 15.01
CA GLY A 407 -5.01 -1.56 13.66
C GLY A 407 -6.51 -1.86 13.50
N PHE A 408 -6.97 -2.98 14.06
CA PHE A 408 -8.39 -3.32 14.11
C PHE A 408 -9.21 -2.36 14.95
N THR A 409 -8.68 -1.91 16.09
CA THR A 409 -9.34 -0.89 16.93
C THR A 409 -9.56 0.40 16.14
N LEU A 410 -8.55 0.87 15.40
CA LEU A 410 -8.68 2.03 14.52
C LEU A 410 -9.69 1.79 13.39
N SER A 411 -9.70 0.60 12.81
CA SER A 411 -10.71 0.19 11.82
C SER A 411 -12.15 0.26 12.38
N ILE A 412 -12.34 -0.20 13.62
CA ILE A 412 -13.64 -0.21 14.30
C ILE A 412 -14.07 1.19 14.75
N LEU A 413 -13.17 1.99 15.32
CA LEU A 413 -13.49 3.34 15.81
C LEU A 413 -13.76 4.32 14.66
N PHE A 414 -13.02 4.19 13.57
CA PHE A 414 -13.05 5.13 12.45
C PHE A 414 -13.55 4.47 11.15
N THR A 415 -14.51 3.57 11.21
CA THR A 415 -14.98 2.76 10.04
C THR A 415 -15.29 3.57 8.77
N ASN A 416 -15.65 4.85 8.93
CA ASN A 416 -15.98 5.79 7.84
C ASN A 416 -14.98 6.94 7.67
N ARG A 417 -13.88 6.99 8.43
CA ARG A 417 -12.89 8.08 8.42
C ARG A 417 -11.48 7.54 8.22
N GLN A 418 -11.03 7.42 6.97
CA GLN A 418 -9.73 6.84 6.64
C GLN A 418 -8.52 7.74 6.99
N ALA A 419 -8.66 9.07 6.93
CA ALA A 419 -7.60 10.01 7.33
C ALA A 419 -7.11 9.78 8.77
N PRO A 420 -7.99 9.89 9.79
CA PRO A 420 -7.55 9.76 11.17
C PRO A 420 -7.02 8.35 11.44
N GLN A 421 -7.52 7.32 10.74
CA GLN A 421 -6.91 5.99 10.79
C GLN A 421 -5.44 6.07 10.36
N MET A 422 -5.17 6.50 9.12
CA MET A 422 -3.81 6.53 8.59
C MET A 422 -2.87 7.41 9.41
N ILE A 423 -3.31 8.59 9.84
CA ILE A 423 -2.52 9.51 10.67
C ILE A 423 -2.18 8.85 12.01
N LEU A 424 -3.17 8.24 12.69
CA LEU A 424 -2.92 7.62 13.99
C LEU A 424 -2.10 6.33 13.85
N GLY A 425 -2.28 5.55 12.78
CA GLY A 425 -1.45 4.39 12.47
C GLY A 425 0.01 4.77 12.21
N LEU A 426 0.24 5.86 11.48
CA LEU A 426 1.57 6.44 11.30
C LEU A 426 2.15 6.93 12.63
N ALA A 427 1.37 7.63 13.46
CA ALA A 427 1.82 8.07 14.77
C ALA A 427 2.22 6.90 15.68
N VAL A 428 1.42 5.82 15.69
CA VAL A 428 1.73 4.58 16.43
C VAL A 428 3.01 3.94 15.89
N MET A 429 3.16 3.83 14.57
CA MET A 429 4.38 3.29 13.95
C MET A 429 5.61 4.11 14.34
N THR A 430 5.54 5.44 14.23
CA THR A 430 6.63 6.34 14.59
C THR A 430 6.96 6.24 16.08
N ALA A 431 5.95 6.18 16.96
CA ALA A 431 6.15 6.03 18.40
C ALA A 431 6.86 4.70 18.74
N ILE A 432 6.46 3.60 18.09
CA ILE A 432 7.11 2.29 18.28
C ILE A 432 8.54 2.32 17.76
N PHE A 433 8.76 2.91 16.60
CA PHE A 433 10.09 3.04 16.01
C PHE A 433 11.03 3.87 16.90
N VAL A 434 10.57 5.04 17.36
CA VAL A 434 11.29 5.90 18.30
C VAL A 434 11.53 5.19 19.63
N SER A 435 10.53 4.45 20.16
CA SER A 435 10.71 3.69 21.40
C SER A 435 11.76 2.58 21.27
N ASN A 436 11.80 1.87 20.14
CA ASN A 436 12.79 0.82 19.89
C ASN A 436 14.22 1.38 19.73
N LEU A 437 14.35 2.63 19.30
CA LEU A 437 15.64 3.33 19.23
C LEU A 437 16.14 3.82 20.60
N ILE A 438 15.22 4.22 21.47
CA ILE A 438 15.53 4.86 22.77
C ILE A 438 15.65 3.83 23.91
N MET A 439 14.98 2.67 23.81
CA MET A 439 14.83 1.78 24.97
C MET A 439 16.06 0.92 25.29
N SER A 440 16.48 1.03 26.55
CA SER A 440 17.45 0.13 27.20
C SER A 440 16.94 -1.32 27.23
N SER A 441 17.86 -2.27 27.39
CA SER A 441 17.60 -3.73 27.39
C SER A 441 16.46 -4.17 28.31
N HIS A 442 16.23 -3.49 29.42
CA HIS A 442 15.23 -3.88 30.43
C HIS A 442 13.77 -3.64 30.02
N TYR A 443 13.48 -2.60 29.24
CA TYR A 443 12.11 -2.30 28.83
C TYR A 443 11.61 -3.15 27.66
N LYS A 444 12.51 -3.90 27.00
CA LYS A 444 12.20 -4.74 25.85
C LYS A 444 11.29 -5.91 26.17
N LEU A 445 11.25 -6.36 27.44
CA LEU A 445 10.44 -7.50 27.88
C LEU A 445 9.10 -7.08 28.51
N ILE A 446 9.07 -5.92 29.16
CA ILE A 446 7.86 -5.37 29.80
C ILE A 446 6.80 -5.00 28.76
N ILE A 447 7.22 -4.35 27.67
CA ILE A 447 6.31 -3.91 26.59
C ILE A 447 5.52 -5.07 25.97
N PRO A 448 6.12 -6.18 25.52
CA PRO A 448 5.35 -7.29 24.97
C PRO A 448 4.42 -7.95 26.01
N VAL A 449 4.88 -8.12 27.26
CA VAL A 449 4.10 -8.82 28.30
C VAL A 449 2.87 -8.01 28.72
N ALA A 450 3.01 -6.69 28.90
CA ALA A 450 1.90 -5.83 29.31
C ALA A 450 1.09 -5.30 28.11
N GLY A 451 1.77 -4.96 27.02
CA GLY A 451 1.15 -4.33 25.85
C GLY A 451 0.29 -5.30 25.03
N PHE A 452 0.69 -6.57 24.92
CA PHE A 452 -0.11 -7.58 24.22
C PHE A 452 -1.53 -7.74 24.80
N PRO A 453 -1.72 -8.07 26.10
CA PRO A 453 -3.07 -8.20 26.66
C PRO A 453 -3.82 -6.87 26.65
N LEU A 454 -3.14 -5.73 26.86
CA LEU A 454 -3.75 -4.41 26.85
C LEU A 454 -4.36 -4.06 25.48
N PHE A 455 -3.62 -4.24 24.38
CA PHE A 455 -4.11 -3.92 23.04
C PHE A 455 -5.25 -4.84 22.61
N TRP A 456 -5.21 -6.12 22.99
CA TRP A 456 -6.34 -7.02 22.78
C TRP A 456 -7.56 -6.64 23.62
N ALA A 457 -7.37 -6.27 24.89
CA ALA A 457 -8.46 -5.81 25.75
C ALA A 457 -9.14 -4.54 25.17
N ILE A 458 -8.36 -3.56 24.73
CA ILE A 458 -8.86 -2.34 24.08
C ILE A 458 -9.67 -2.68 22.82
N MET A 459 -9.15 -3.59 21.98
CA MET A 459 -9.83 -4.05 20.78
C MET A 459 -11.16 -4.74 21.11
N VAL A 460 -11.16 -5.65 22.08
CA VAL A 460 -12.36 -6.38 22.53
C VAL A 460 -13.41 -5.41 23.07
N LEU A 461 -13.01 -4.44 23.90
CA LEU A 461 -13.90 -3.41 24.44
C LEU A 461 -14.48 -2.53 23.33
N SER A 462 -13.64 -2.12 22.37
CA SER A 462 -14.06 -1.31 21.22
C SER A 462 -15.04 -2.08 20.33
N ALA A 463 -14.78 -3.36 20.06
CA ALA A 463 -15.65 -4.25 19.32
C ALA A 463 -16.99 -4.45 20.04
N ARG A 464 -16.96 -4.68 21.36
CA ARG A 464 -18.17 -4.84 22.19
C ARG A 464 -19.00 -3.57 22.15
N TRP A 465 -18.41 -2.41 22.40
CA TRP A 465 -19.10 -1.12 22.37
C TRP A 465 -19.75 -0.84 21.02
N ARG A 466 -19.06 -1.15 19.91
CA ARG A 466 -19.60 -0.89 18.56
C ARG A 466 -20.68 -1.89 18.16
N CYS A 467 -20.54 -3.16 18.52
CA CYS A 467 -21.54 -4.20 18.24
C CYS A 467 -22.81 -4.02 19.07
N THR A 468 -22.72 -3.49 20.31
CA THR A 468 -23.91 -3.23 21.13
C THR A 468 -24.65 -1.97 20.69
N ARG A 469 -23.94 -0.91 20.29
CA ARG A 469 -24.53 0.40 19.97
C ARG A 469 -24.99 0.57 18.51
N SER A 470 -24.39 -0.14 17.54
CA SER A 470 -24.66 0.09 16.11
C SER A 470 -26.04 -0.37 15.61
N ASN A 471 -26.80 -1.14 16.41
CA ASN A 471 -28.19 -1.50 16.08
C ASN A 471 -29.22 -0.44 16.53
N LEU A 472 -28.81 0.66 17.17
CA LEU A 472 -29.71 1.75 17.58
C LEU A 472 -29.81 2.88 16.55
N VAL A 473 -29.07 2.79 15.43
CA VAL A 473 -29.12 3.77 14.33
C VAL A 473 -29.67 3.08 13.09
N THR A 474 -30.94 2.70 13.16
CA THR A 474 -31.81 2.57 11.99
C THR A 474 -33.01 3.43 12.30
N ASN A 475 -33.21 4.51 11.52
CA ASN A 475 -34.33 5.46 11.53
C ASN A 475 -34.14 6.83 12.20
N SER A 476 -33.00 7.50 11.98
CA SER A 476 -33.02 8.97 11.97
C SER A 476 -32.11 9.54 10.88
N GLY A 477 -32.72 10.03 9.80
CA GLY A 477 -32.05 10.84 8.77
C GLY A 477 -32.14 10.29 7.36
N SER A 478 -33.31 10.53 6.75
CA SER A 478 -33.48 10.97 5.36
C SER A 478 -32.32 11.77 4.78
#